data_AF-A0A6B8TM71-F1
#
_entry.id   AF-A0A6B8TM71-F1
#
_cell.length_a   1.000
_cell.length_b   1.000
_cell.length_c   1.000
_cell.angle_alpha   90.00
_cell.angle_beta   90.00
_cell.angle_gamma   90.00
#
_symmetry.space_group_name_H-M   'P 1'
#
loop_
_entity.id
_entity.type
_entity.pdbx_description
1 polymer ?
#
loop_
_entity_poly.entity_id
_entity_poly.type
_entity_poly.pdbx_seq_one_letter_code
_entity_poly.pdbx_strand_id
1 'polypeptide(L)'
;MSEETTATESTNEVAANEAQEAEKASEERTPESYMDEIRKLREESASMRRQRNELRADAEAWREKQDAEKSELQRQQEQRAELEAKLADTAAENTRLRLAAKYGIAEENLDFLGSGSPEEIEARAKRLSELQQSQIEKPPSNVPVEQLGGPRPKQDETPDNAFPPSWPV
;
A
#
# COMPACT_ATOMS: atom_id res chain seq x y z
N MET A 1 -27.32 -42.40 56.27
CA MET A 1 -28.49 -41.76 56.92
C MET A 1 -28.18 -40.26 56.92
N SER A 2 -28.60 -39.47 55.94
CA SER A 2 -29.97 -39.36 55.44
C SER A 2 -29.98 -38.98 53.96
N GLU A 3 -30.75 -39.75 53.21
CA GLU A 3 -31.20 -39.45 51.85
C GLU A 3 -32.32 -38.39 51.90
N GLU A 4 -32.69 -37.90 50.71
CA GLU A 4 -33.98 -37.28 50.37
C GLU A 4 -34.25 -35.85 50.87
N THR A 5 -34.01 -34.85 50.00
CA THR A 5 -34.82 -33.61 49.96
C THR A 5 -34.67 -32.76 48.68
N THR A 6 -34.13 -33.29 47.58
CA THR A 6 -33.94 -32.50 46.33
C THR A 6 -34.95 -32.83 45.23
N ALA A 7 -35.96 -33.66 45.51
CA ALA A 7 -36.95 -34.10 44.51
C ALA A 7 -38.31 -33.37 44.56
N THR A 8 -38.53 -32.46 45.51
CA THR A 8 -39.86 -31.84 45.74
C THR A 8 -39.98 -30.38 45.30
N GLU A 9 -38.89 -29.65 45.09
CA GLU A 9 -38.97 -28.23 44.64
C GLU A 9 -39.17 -28.11 43.12
N SER A 10 -38.58 -29.01 42.31
CA SER A 10 -38.73 -28.98 40.85
C SER A 10 -40.14 -29.37 40.35
N THR A 11 -40.91 -30.12 41.15
CA THR A 11 -42.27 -30.52 40.79
C THR A 11 -43.29 -29.41 41.07
N ASN A 12 -42.99 -28.53 42.03
CA ASN A 12 -43.91 -27.48 42.46
C ASN A 12 -43.88 -26.25 41.53
N GLU A 13 -42.73 -25.93 40.93
CA GLU A 13 -42.63 -24.85 39.92
C GLU A 13 -43.25 -25.25 38.57
N VAL A 14 -43.12 -26.53 38.16
CA VAL A 14 -43.77 -27.04 36.94
C VAL A 14 -45.30 -27.09 37.12
N ALA A 15 -45.78 -27.53 38.29
CA ALA A 15 -47.21 -27.53 38.59
C ALA A 15 -47.81 -26.12 38.71
N ALA A 16 -47.05 -25.13 39.21
CA ALA A 16 -47.49 -23.74 39.26
C ALA A 16 -47.54 -23.09 37.87
N ASN A 17 -46.62 -23.44 36.97
CA ASN A 17 -46.58 -22.93 35.60
C ASN A 17 -47.67 -23.59 34.72
N GLU A 18 -47.89 -24.90 34.86
CA GLU A 18 -49.00 -25.61 34.20
C GLU A 18 -50.37 -25.17 34.73
N ALA A 19 -50.50 -24.82 36.02
CA ALA A 19 -51.74 -24.26 36.56
C ALA A 19 -52.05 -22.86 36.03
N GLN A 20 -51.04 -22.01 35.85
CA GLN A 20 -51.19 -20.68 35.23
C GLN A 20 -51.47 -20.76 33.71
N GLU A 21 -50.96 -21.79 33.04
CA GLU A 21 -51.22 -22.05 31.62
C GLU A 21 -52.60 -22.70 31.39
N ALA A 22 -53.07 -23.52 32.34
CA ALA A 22 -54.40 -24.12 32.34
C ALA A 22 -55.52 -23.11 32.70
N GLU A 23 -55.28 -22.12 33.57
CA GLU A 23 -56.23 -21.02 33.84
C GLU A 23 -56.37 -20.06 32.65
N LYS A 24 -55.34 -19.90 31.81
CA LYS A 24 -55.45 -19.13 30.55
C LYS A 24 -56.14 -19.89 29.43
N ALA A 25 -56.19 -21.22 29.51
CA ALA A 25 -56.85 -22.05 28.49
C ALA A 25 -58.38 -22.09 28.65
N SER A 26 -58.93 -21.65 29.79
CA SER A 26 -60.36 -21.65 30.12
C SER A 26 -61.02 -20.27 30.12
N GLU A 27 -60.31 -19.21 29.68
CA GLU A 27 -60.96 -17.96 29.28
C GLU A 27 -61.68 -18.20 27.94
N GLU A 28 -63.00 -18.22 27.98
CA GLU A 28 -63.83 -18.44 26.80
C GLU A 28 -63.38 -17.53 25.65
N ARG A 29 -63.05 -18.15 24.51
CA ARG A 29 -62.76 -17.51 23.22
C ARG A 29 -63.97 -16.72 22.74
N THR A 30 -64.20 -15.57 23.36
CA THR A 30 -65.22 -14.61 23.00
C THR A 30 -64.72 -13.74 21.84
N PRO A 31 -65.60 -13.18 21.01
CA PRO A 31 -65.19 -12.29 19.92
C PRO A 31 -64.31 -11.11 20.38
N GLU A 32 -64.47 -10.65 21.62
CA GLU A 32 -63.67 -9.59 22.22
C GLU A 32 -62.24 -10.05 22.56
N SER A 33 -62.04 -11.28 23.05
CA SER A 33 -60.70 -11.80 23.35
C SER A 33 -59.84 -11.92 22.08
N TYR A 34 -60.44 -12.35 20.97
CA TYR A 34 -59.78 -12.38 19.66
C TYR A 34 -59.39 -10.99 19.16
N MET A 35 -60.22 -9.97 19.40
CA MET A 35 -59.92 -8.60 19.00
C MET A 35 -58.74 -8.03 19.79
N ASP A 36 -58.63 -8.35 21.08
CA ASP A 36 -57.51 -7.95 21.92
C ASP A 36 -56.22 -8.70 21.58
N GLU A 37 -56.29 -9.99 21.24
CA GLU A 37 -55.15 -10.74 20.69
C GLU A 37 -54.67 -10.14 19.36
N ILE A 38 -55.58 -9.80 18.44
CA ILE A 38 -55.23 -9.14 17.17
C ILE A 38 -54.58 -7.77 17.44
N ARG A 39 -55.04 -7.02 18.45
CA ARG A 39 -54.42 -5.75 18.82
C ARG A 39 -52.98 -5.96 19.32
N LYS A 40 -52.77 -6.91 20.24
CA LYS A 40 -51.44 -7.27 20.74
C LYS A 40 -50.50 -7.72 19.62
N LEU A 41 -50.94 -8.61 18.74
CA LEU A 41 -50.15 -9.07 17.60
C LEU A 41 -49.78 -7.93 16.65
N ARG A 42 -50.67 -6.95 16.45
CA ARG A 42 -50.37 -5.76 15.64
C ARG A 42 -49.31 -4.89 16.31
N GLU A 43 -49.42 -4.66 17.61
CA GLU A 43 -48.45 -3.88 18.39
C GLU A 43 -47.07 -4.55 18.41
N GLU A 44 -47.02 -5.86 18.63
CA GLU A 44 -45.79 -6.66 18.56
C GLU A 44 -45.20 -6.62 17.15
N SER A 45 -46.01 -6.81 16.11
CA SER A 45 -45.53 -6.73 14.73
C SER A 45 -44.98 -5.33 14.39
N ALA A 46 -45.58 -4.27 14.92
CA ALA A 46 -45.12 -2.90 14.74
C ALA A 46 -43.80 -2.66 15.50
N SER A 47 -43.70 -3.16 16.73
CA SER A 47 -42.48 -3.12 17.54
C SER A 47 -41.32 -3.85 16.86
N MET A 48 -41.54 -5.09 16.40
CA MET A 48 -40.53 -5.88 15.69
C MET A 48 -40.08 -5.23 14.38
N ARG A 49 -41.00 -4.58 13.65
CA ARG A 49 -40.64 -3.82 12.45
C ARG A 49 -39.74 -2.63 12.77
N ARG A 50 -39.98 -1.93 13.89
CA ARG A 50 -39.12 -0.81 14.34
C ARG A 50 -37.74 -1.31 14.71
N GLN A 51 -37.66 -2.34 15.57
CA GLN A 51 -36.38 -2.93 16.00
C GLN A 51 -35.56 -3.45 14.82
N ARG A 52 -36.20 -4.11 13.86
CA ARG A 52 -35.52 -4.56 12.64
C ARG A 52 -35.00 -3.39 11.81
N ASN A 53 -35.77 -2.30 11.69
CA ASN A 53 -35.34 -1.14 10.93
C ASN A 53 -34.17 -0.43 11.61
N GLU A 54 -34.18 -0.31 12.93
CA GLU A 54 -33.07 0.23 13.74
C GLU A 54 -31.82 -0.63 13.58
N LEU A 55 -31.93 -1.95 13.75
CA LEU A 55 -30.80 -2.87 13.58
C LEU A 55 -30.22 -2.83 12.15
N ARG A 56 -31.09 -2.66 11.14
CA ARG A 56 -30.66 -2.50 9.76
C ARG A 56 -29.87 -1.20 9.57
N ALA A 57 -30.36 -0.09 10.11
CA ALA A 57 -29.67 1.20 10.04
C ALA A 57 -28.29 1.13 10.74
N ASP A 58 -28.21 0.49 11.90
CA ASP A 58 -26.95 0.31 12.61
C ASP A 58 -25.96 -0.56 11.82
N ALA A 59 -26.45 -1.63 11.18
CA ALA A 59 -25.61 -2.49 10.33
C ALA A 59 -25.10 -1.76 9.09
N GLU A 60 -25.92 -0.89 8.48
CA GLU A 60 -25.53 -0.04 7.35
C GLU A 60 -24.48 0.99 7.80
N ALA A 61 -24.70 1.68 8.91
CA ALA A 61 -23.73 2.63 9.48
C ALA A 61 -22.41 1.96 9.88
N TRP A 62 -22.45 0.72 10.37
CA TRP A 62 -21.23 -0.04 10.69
C TRP A 62 -20.44 -0.40 9.42
N ARG A 63 -21.11 -0.80 8.34
CA ARG A 63 -20.45 -1.05 7.04
C ARG A 63 -19.81 0.21 6.49
N GLU A 64 -20.52 1.34 6.53
CA GLU A 64 -19.97 2.63 6.08
C GLU A 64 -18.72 3.02 6.87
N LYS A 65 -18.71 2.84 8.19
CA LYS A 65 -17.51 3.07 9.02
C LYS A 65 -16.36 2.15 8.63
N GLN A 66 -16.62 0.86 8.44
CA GLN A 66 -15.59 -0.09 8.03
C GLN A 66 -15.00 0.25 6.66
N ASP A 67 -15.82 0.70 5.72
CA ASP A 67 -15.34 1.09 4.40
C ASP A 67 -14.58 2.43 4.42
N ALA A 68 -15.01 3.37 5.26
CA ALA A 68 -14.26 4.60 5.54
C ALA A 68 -12.90 4.31 6.19
N GLU A 69 -12.87 3.45 7.22
CA GLU A 69 -11.64 3.03 7.91
C GLU A 69 -10.68 2.33 6.94
N LYS A 70 -11.17 1.45 6.06
CA LYS A 70 -10.33 0.85 5.00
C LYS A 70 -9.77 1.90 4.06
N SER A 71 -10.58 2.88 3.65
CA SER A 71 -10.13 3.95 2.76
C SER A 71 -9.05 4.82 3.41
N GLU A 72 -9.22 5.17 4.69
CA GLU A 72 -8.20 5.89 5.45
C GLU A 72 -6.95 5.05 5.68
N LEU A 73 -7.09 3.77 5.98
CA LEU A 73 -5.96 2.85 6.15
C LEU A 73 -5.16 2.73 4.85
N GLN A 74 -5.84 2.59 3.71
CA GLN A 74 -5.19 2.56 2.40
C GLN A 74 -4.45 3.87 2.12
N ARG A 75 -5.09 5.02 2.39
CA ARG A 75 -4.44 6.33 2.24
C ARG A 75 -3.19 6.46 3.13
N GLN A 76 -3.25 5.96 4.36
CA GLN A 76 -2.11 5.96 5.28
C GLN A 76 -0.99 5.03 4.82
N GLN A 77 -1.33 3.86 4.24
CA GLN A 77 -0.35 2.95 3.66
C GLN A 77 0.34 3.57 2.44
N GLU A 78 -0.41 4.22 1.56
CA GLU A 78 0.14 4.94 0.39
C GLU A 78 1.09 6.06 0.83
N GLN A 79 0.70 6.86 1.83
CA GLN A 79 1.55 7.90 2.40
C GLN A 79 2.82 7.32 3.04
N ARG A 80 2.71 6.20 3.77
CA ARG A 80 3.88 5.53 4.34
C ARG A 80 4.83 5.01 3.27
N ALA A 81 4.32 4.35 2.24
CA ALA A 81 5.13 3.85 1.13
C ALA A 81 5.84 5.00 0.38
N GLU A 82 5.16 6.15 0.20
CA GLU A 82 5.75 7.34 -0.40
C GLU A 82 6.87 7.93 0.46
N LEU A 83 6.66 8.02 1.78
CA LEU A 83 7.67 8.50 2.72
C LEU A 83 8.87 7.54 2.83
N GLU A 84 8.62 6.24 2.82
CA GLU A 84 9.66 5.21 2.82
C GLU A 84 10.51 5.27 1.53
N ALA A 85 9.88 5.48 0.37
CA ALA A 85 10.60 5.69 -0.89
C ALA A 85 11.49 6.94 -0.82
N LYS A 86 10.95 8.07 -0.35
CA LYS A 86 11.74 9.31 -0.15
C LYS A 86 12.90 9.13 0.83
N LEU A 87 12.69 8.38 1.91
CA LEU A 87 13.75 8.05 2.87
C LEU A 87 14.83 7.16 2.24
N ALA A 88 14.44 6.16 1.45
CA ALA A 88 15.39 5.30 0.74
C ALA A 88 16.22 6.10 -0.28
N ASP A 89 15.59 7.00 -1.04
CA ASP A 89 16.24 7.85 -2.03
C ASP A 89 17.25 8.80 -1.36
N THR A 90 16.82 9.52 -0.31
CA THR A 90 17.71 10.42 0.44
C THR A 90 18.83 9.66 1.14
N ALA A 91 18.59 8.45 1.65
CA ALA A 91 19.64 7.62 2.23
C ALA A 91 20.67 7.20 1.16
N ALA A 92 20.22 6.84 -0.05
CA ALA A 92 21.09 6.50 -1.16
C ALA A 92 21.90 7.71 -1.68
N GLU A 93 21.30 8.90 -1.73
CA GLU A 93 22.02 10.14 -2.06
C GLU A 93 23.10 10.44 -1.02
N ASN A 94 22.77 10.32 0.27
CA ASN A 94 23.73 10.53 1.35
C ASN A 94 24.91 9.55 1.28
N THR A 95 24.69 8.29 0.93
CA THR A 95 25.81 7.33 0.77
C THR A 95 26.70 7.69 -0.42
N ARG A 96 26.11 8.07 -1.57
CA ARG A 96 26.87 8.55 -2.73
C ARG A 96 27.71 9.78 -2.40
N LEU A 97 27.13 10.78 -1.73
CA LEU A 97 27.85 12.00 -1.35
C LEU A 97 28.98 11.72 -0.37
N ARG A 98 28.76 10.85 0.63
CA ARG A 98 29.81 10.44 1.58
C ARG A 98 30.96 9.73 0.88
N LEU A 99 30.67 8.83 -0.06
CA LEU A 99 31.70 8.11 -0.80
C LEU A 99 32.43 9.05 -1.76
N ALA A 100 31.73 9.94 -2.45
CA ALA A 100 32.35 10.93 -3.31
C ALA A 100 33.30 11.86 -2.55
N ALA A 101 32.89 12.34 -1.37
CA ALA A 101 33.74 13.12 -0.48
C ALA A 101 34.96 12.32 0.01
N LYS A 102 34.79 11.02 0.31
CA LYS A 102 35.89 10.13 0.74
C LYS A 102 36.93 9.90 -0.37
N TYR A 103 36.49 9.81 -1.63
CA TYR A 103 37.35 9.50 -2.78
C TYR A 103 37.74 10.73 -3.61
N GLY A 104 37.32 11.94 -3.23
CA GLY A 104 37.63 13.17 -3.95
C GLY A 104 36.99 13.24 -5.34
N ILE A 105 35.85 12.59 -5.54
CA ILE A 105 35.15 12.56 -6.83
C ILE A 105 34.47 13.92 -7.04
N ALA A 106 34.67 14.51 -8.22
CA ALA A 106 34.04 15.77 -8.60
C ALA A 106 32.50 15.62 -8.64
N GLU A 107 31.78 16.69 -8.29
CA GLU A 107 30.30 16.68 -8.25
C GLU A 107 29.67 16.27 -9.59
N GLU A 108 30.32 16.66 -10.70
CA GLU A 108 29.94 16.31 -12.07
C GLU A 108 29.94 14.81 -12.33
N ASN A 109 30.76 14.05 -11.58
CA ASN A 109 30.93 12.61 -11.76
C ASN A 109 30.12 11.79 -10.74
N LEU A 110 29.28 12.42 -9.91
CA LEU A 110 28.45 11.74 -8.91
C LEU A 110 27.46 10.78 -9.55
N ASP A 111 26.95 11.10 -10.74
CA ASP A 111 25.97 10.26 -11.45
C ASP A 111 26.55 8.89 -11.84
N PHE A 112 27.87 8.82 -12.10
CA PHE A 112 28.55 7.56 -12.44
C PHE A 112 28.66 6.55 -11.30
N LEU A 113 28.41 6.97 -10.05
CA LEU A 113 28.34 6.07 -8.90
C LEU A 113 27.11 5.16 -9.00
N GLY A 114 26.02 5.66 -9.58
CA GLY A 114 24.78 4.93 -9.83
C GLY A 114 24.08 4.43 -8.55
N SER A 115 23.11 3.54 -8.71
CA SER A 115 22.47 2.80 -7.61
C SER A 115 23.15 1.45 -7.37
N GLY A 116 22.98 0.91 -6.17
CA GLY A 116 23.52 -0.39 -5.78
C GLY A 116 23.69 -0.53 -4.27
N SER A 117 24.29 -1.63 -3.84
CA SER A 117 24.71 -1.77 -2.45
C SER A 117 25.82 -0.76 -2.09
N PRO A 118 25.98 -0.40 -0.82
CA PRO A 118 27.04 0.54 -0.40
C PRO A 118 28.44 0.09 -0.85
N GLU A 119 28.69 -1.22 -0.84
CA GLU A 119 29.96 -1.85 -1.24
C GLU A 119 30.20 -1.72 -2.74
N GLU A 120 29.16 -1.91 -3.57
CA GLU A 120 29.24 -1.73 -5.01
C GLU A 120 29.51 -0.27 -5.38
N ILE A 121 28.84 0.66 -4.71
CA ILE A 121 29.06 2.10 -4.90
C ILE A 121 30.49 2.47 -4.49
N GLU A 122 31.00 1.91 -3.38
CA GLU A 122 32.38 2.14 -2.94
C GLU A 122 33.40 1.58 -3.95
N ALA A 123 33.18 0.39 -4.50
CA ALA A 123 34.05 -0.18 -5.52
C ALA A 123 34.10 0.67 -6.80
N ARG A 124 32.94 1.20 -7.24
CA ARG A 124 32.87 2.14 -8.37
C ARG A 124 33.54 3.47 -8.05
N ALA A 125 33.35 3.99 -6.83
CA ALA A 125 33.99 5.22 -6.37
C ALA A 125 35.53 5.12 -6.38
N LYS A 126 36.07 4.00 -5.87
CA LYS A 126 37.51 3.69 -5.95
C LYS A 126 38.01 3.70 -7.38
N ARG A 127 37.35 2.96 -8.28
CA ARG A 127 37.72 2.88 -9.70
C ARG A 127 37.67 4.25 -10.39
N LEU A 128 36.69 5.08 -10.07
CA LEU A 128 36.59 6.45 -10.59
C LEU A 128 37.74 7.33 -10.08
N SER A 129 38.07 7.24 -8.80
CA SER A 129 39.17 8.01 -8.22
C SER A 129 40.52 7.63 -8.84
N GLU A 130 40.77 6.34 -9.07
CA GLU A 130 41.98 5.84 -9.73
C GLU A 130 42.08 6.35 -11.18
N LEU A 131 40.95 6.33 -11.92
CA LEU A 131 40.88 6.89 -13.26
C LEU A 131 41.19 8.39 -13.27
N GLN A 132 40.59 9.16 -12.37
CA GLN A 132 40.86 10.61 -12.26
C GLN A 132 42.33 10.88 -11.95
N GLN A 133 42.94 10.14 -11.03
CA GLN A 133 44.37 10.26 -10.72
C GLN A 133 45.24 9.94 -11.94
N SER A 134 44.97 8.85 -12.65
CA SER A 134 45.71 8.49 -13.86
C SER A 134 45.56 9.52 -14.99
N GLN A 135 44.44 10.24 -15.04
CA GLN A 135 44.21 11.32 -16.00
C GLN A 135 45.05 12.57 -15.67
N ILE A 136 45.21 12.87 -14.37
CA ILE A 136 46.04 13.97 -13.87
C ILE A 136 47.54 13.67 -14.07
N GLU A 137 47.95 12.40 -13.91
CA GLU A 137 49.35 11.98 -14.08
C GLU A 137 49.79 11.80 -15.54
N LYS A 138 48.90 12.01 -16.53
CA LYS A 138 49.34 12.03 -17.94
C LYS A 138 50.42 13.10 -18.11
N PRO A 139 51.64 12.72 -18.54
CA PRO A 139 52.74 13.65 -18.62
C PRO A 139 52.36 14.81 -19.55
N PRO A 140 52.86 16.04 -19.28
CA PRO A 140 52.65 17.15 -20.19
C PRO A 140 53.05 16.69 -21.59
N SER A 141 52.11 16.80 -22.53
CA SER A 141 52.30 16.48 -23.94
C SER A 141 53.48 17.29 -24.47
N ASN A 142 54.67 16.71 -24.40
CA ASN A 142 55.92 17.31 -24.86
C ASN A 142 56.11 17.05 -26.36
N VAL A 143 55.03 16.82 -27.11
CA VAL A 143 55.08 16.88 -28.57
C VAL A 143 55.16 18.36 -28.94
N PRO A 144 56.26 18.81 -29.56
CA PRO A 144 56.37 20.18 -30.02
C PRO A 144 55.21 20.46 -30.99
N VAL A 145 54.50 21.57 -30.77
CA VAL A 145 53.35 22.01 -31.59
C VAL A 145 53.71 22.13 -33.07
N GLU A 146 55.01 22.25 -33.39
CA GLU A 146 55.53 22.25 -34.77
C GLU A 146 55.33 20.91 -35.51
N GLN A 147 55.23 19.77 -34.81
CA GLN A 147 54.96 18.46 -35.45
C GLN A 147 53.47 18.23 -35.76
N LEU A 148 52.57 19.09 -35.28
CA LEU A 148 51.16 19.15 -35.73
C LEU A 148 50.98 19.98 -37.02
N GLY A 149 52.07 20.54 -37.56
CA GLY A 149 52.14 21.21 -38.86
C GLY A 149 52.49 20.27 -40.03
N GLY A 150 52.44 18.95 -39.83
CA GLY A 150 52.44 18.01 -40.97
C GLY A 150 51.23 18.29 -41.87
N PRO A 151 51.35 18.10 -43.20
CA PRO A 151 50.29 18.46 -44.14
C PRO A 151 48.98 17.83 -43.69
N ARG A 152 47.99 18.66 -43.32
CA ARG A 152 46.61 18.19 -43.18
C ARG A 152 46.31 17.39 -44.45
N PRO A 153 45.85 16.12 -44.37
CA PRO A 153 45.33 15.47 -45.54
C PRO A 153 44.29 16.44 -46.10
N LYS A 154 44.46 16.85 -47.37
CA LYS A 154 43.41 17.60 -48.05
C LYS A 154 42.13 16.80 -47.81
N GLN A 155 41.09 17.46 -47.32
CA GLN A 155 39.77 16.86 -47.37
C GLN A 155 39.58 16.53 -48.84
N ASP A 156 39.68 15.25 -49.20
CA ASP A 156 39.30 14.79 -50.52
C ASP A 156 37.85 15.23 -50.65
N GLU A 157 37.61 16.20 -51.53
CA GLU A 157 36.28 16.59 -51.96
C GLU A 157 35.59 15.27 -52.34
N THR A 158 34.63 14.86 -51.51
CA THR A 158 33.79 13.71 -51.81
C THR A 158 33.26 13.93 -53.22
N PRO A 159 33.53 13.05 -54.20
CA PRO A 159 33.00 13.26 -55.53
C PRO A 159 31.48 13.33 -55.41
N ASP A 160 30.90 14.36 -56.02
CA ASP A 160 29.46 14.52 -56.13
C ASP A 160 28.86 13.18 -56.56
N ASN A 161 27.95 12.63 -55.75
CA ASN A 161 27.21 11.40 -56.05
C ASN A 161 26.18 11.65 -57.18
N ALA A 162 26.60 12.26 -58.28
CA ALA A 162 25.85 12.29 -59.51
C ALA A 162 25.98 10.91 -60.15
N PHE A 163 24.86 10.20 -60.23
CA PHE A 163 24.77 8.84 -60.77
C PHE A 163 25.46 8.70 -62.13
N PRO A 164 26.08 7.55 -62.44
CA PRO A 164 26.74 7.33 -63.71
C PRO A 164 25.72 7.37 -64.86
N PRO A 165 26.07 7.98 -66.02
CA PRO A 165 25.17 8.14 -67.18
C PRO A 165 24.78 6.82 -67.87
N SER A 166 25.25 5.67 -67.36
CA SER A 166 24.92 4.33 -67.85
C SER A 166 23.72 3.69 -67.16
N TRP A 167 23.08 4.36 -66.20
CA TRP A 167 21.80 3.88 -65.68
C TRP A 167 20.66 4.26 -66.62
N PRO A 168 19.85 3.29 -67.08
CA PRO A 168 18.66 3.58 -67.84
C PRO A 168 17.65 4.30 -66.93
N VAL A 169 17.19 5.47 -67.38
CA VAL A 169 15.98 6.15 -66.88
C VAL A 169 14.76 5.46 -67.47
#